data_AF-A0A9D6MPJ3-F1
#
_entry.id   AF-A0A9D6MPJ3-F1
#
_cell.length_a   1.000
_cell.length_b   1.000
_cell.length_c   1.000
_cell.angle_alpha   90.00
_cell.angle_beta   90.00
_cell.angle_gamma   90.00
#
_symmetry.space_group_name_H-M   'P 1'
#
loop_
_entity.id
_entity.type
_entity.pdbx_description
1 polymer ?
#
loop_
_entity_poly.entity_id
_entity_poly.type
_entity_poly.pdbx_seq_one_letter_code
_entity_poly.pdbx_strand_id
1 'polypeptide(L)'
;PDYPAGQGGYVYINPPMAVTFDGITDGSGHTVVDINRWQRLQIVNAVDQNGFPQGPIQNYLGVQWLGVKPYQLARIDSTLPWIDPGPPPFFGTATHAQFVKEVVAVIRASSQLDPDDGATIDISPAVYGNNSLDFSTGEFPDVYDGTGYKANPATGAPYAPNVVKRGDYARVLSEFWADGPSSETPPGHWNVIANTVADSPLLSKQIGGKGPVVDDLEWDVKTYFAVNAATHEAACACWGIKRYYDAWRPMSAIRYLGGLGQSSNPALPAYNAKGLPLINNLIELVTDASSAFGERHEGLTPGTIAIYCWPGETPQRVAPNGVHWLPATTWTTYQRTNFVVPAFPGYISGHSTFSRSAAEVLTAITGSEFFPGGLGVFSFPQDTALRNEKGPTATVELRYATYFDAADGAGLSRIYGGIHPPIDNLGGRRVGAMTGKGVWEAAHKYFDGSISQSPVNMALKKVGSNKGELRFNTLRAMYYRLQSAPGVAGPFTDLPGGPIQALDSSIATTNSLDGFERYFRAIRTLTP
;
A
#
# COMPACT_ATOMS: atom_id res chain seq x y z
N PRO A 1 -16.29 -14.03 -6.87
CA PRO A 1 -15.94 -15.47 -6.85
C PRO A 1 -14.48 -15.69 -7.27
N ASP A 2 -13.69 -16.40 -6.47
CA ASP A 2 -12.36 -16.82 -6.88
C ASP A 2 -12.46 -17.66 -8.16
N TYR A 3 -11.61 -17.37 -9.15
CA TYR A 3 -11.39 -18.30 -10.24
C TYR A 3 -10.95 -19.66 -9.63
N PRO A 4 -11.27 -20.80 -10.26
CA PRO A 4 -10.61 -22.06 -9.90
C PRO A 4 -9.08 -21.87 -9.86
N ALA A 5 -8.38 -22.51 -8.93
CA ALA A 5 -6.93 -22.36 -8.80
C ALA A 5 -6.17 -22.61 -10.11
N GLY A 6 -6.61 -23.59 -10.89
CA GLY A 6 -6.06 -23.89 -12.23
C GLY A 6 -6.37 -22.86 -13.31
N GLN A 7 -7.17 -21.83 -13.01
CA GLN A 7 -7.55 -20.73 -13.91
C GLN A 7 -7.08 -19.36 -13.37
N GLY A 8 -6.05 -19.35 -12.53
CA GLY A 8 -5.52 -18.12 -11.91
C GLY A 8 -6.15 -17.76 -10.57
N GLY A 9 -6.94 -18.66 -9.99
CA GLY A 9 -7.44 -18.55 -8.63
C GLY A 9 -6.37 -18.51 -7.55
N TYR A 10 -6.78 -18.14 -6.34
CA TYR A 10 -5.93 -18.21 -5.16
C TYR A 10 -6.21 -19.48 -4.36
N VAL A 11 -5.14 -20.12 -3.88
CA VAL A 11 -5.22 -21.32 -3.03
C VAL A 11 -4.97 -20.90 -1.60
N TYR A 12 -6.00 -21.02 -0.77
CA TYR A 12 -5.92 -20.72 0.65
C TYR A 12 -5.25 -21.88 1.39
N ILE A 13 -4.08 -21.61 1.98
CA ILE A 13 -3.35 -22.58 2.79
C ILE A 13 -3.83 -22.54 4.24
N ASN A 14 -4.07 -21.33 4.76
CA ASN A 14 -4.50 -21.14 6.14
C ASN A 14 -6.03 -21.22 6.28
N PRO A 15 -6.55 -21.96 7.28
CA PRO A 15 -7.94 -21.82 7.72
C PRO A 15 -8.26 -20.37 8.10
N PRO A 16 -9.50 -19.89 7.85
CA PRO A 16 -9.86 -18.53 8.22
C PRO A 16 -9.76 -18.32 9.74
N MET A 17 -9.34 -17.15 10.18
CA MET A 17 -9.36 -16.77 11.59
C MET A 17 -10.73 -16.16 11.94
N ALA A 18 -11.43 -16.79 12.88
CA ALA A 18 -12.66 -16.24 13.43
C ALA A 18 -12.32 -15.18 14.48
N VAL A 19 -12.47 -13.92 14.11
CA VAL A 19 -11.94 -12.76 14.86
C VAL A 19 -12.54 -12.61 16.27
N THR A 20 -13.74 -13.18 16.47
CA THR A 20 -14.48 -13.18 17.74
C THR A 20 -13.98 -14.22 18.74
N PHE A 21 -13.17 -15.18 18.32
CA PHE A 21 -12.56 -16.17 19.21
C PHE A 21 -11.15 -15.74 19.60
N ASP A 22 -10.72 -16.25 20.75
CA ASP A 22 -9.35 -16.09 21.23
C ASP A 22 -8.37 -16.89 20.37
N GLY A 23 -7.22 -16.29 20.08
CA GLY A 23 -6.15 -16.89 19.29
C GLY A 23 -6.37 -16.78 17.78
N ILE A 24 -5.79 -17.74 17.04
CA ILE A 24 -5.67 -17.75 15.57
C ILE A 24 -6.41 -18.95 14.95
N THR A 25 -7.59 -19.25 15.50
CA THR A 25 -8.43 -20.41 15.14
C THR A 25 -9.63 -20.04 14.26
N ASP A 26 -10.16 -21.03 13.53
CA ASP A 26 -11.43 -20.95 12.81
C ASP A 26 -12.67 -21.21 13.71
N GLY A 27 -12.46 -21.53 14.99
CA GLY A 27 -13.52 -21.89 15.93
C GLY A 27 -14.03 -23.33 15.79
N SER A 28 -13.40 -24.14 14.91
CA SER A 28 -13.75 -25.54 14.64
C SER A 28 -12.57 -26.50 14.86
N GLY A 29 -11.58 -26.08 15.66
CA GLY A 29 -10.41 -26.89 16.01
C GLY A 29 -9.25 -26.82 15.01
N HIS A 30 -9.33 -25.96 13.99
CA HIS A 30 -8.19 -25.68 13.11
C HIS A 30 -7.52 -24.35 13.48
N THR A 31 -6.23 -24.24 13.16
CA THR A 31 -5.40 -23.06 13.40
C THR A 31 -4.54 -22.76 12.18
N VAL A 32 -3.82 -21.63 12.18
CA VAL A 32 -2.89 -21.26 11.11
C VAL A 32 -1.89 -22.39 10.81
N VAL A 33 -1.67 -22.67 9.52
CA VAL A 33 -0.73 -23.70 9.06
C VAL A 33 0.64 -23.09 8.79
N ASP A 34 0.67 -21.93 8.15
CA ASP A 34 1.90 -21.18 7.86
C ASP A 34 1.67 -19.69 8.16
N ILE A 35 2.28 -19.20 9.25
CA ILE A 35 2.15 -17.80 9.68
C ILE A 35 2.81 -16.82 8.72
N ASN A 36 3.69 -17.27 7.83
CA ASN A 36 4.29 -16.41 6.80
C ASN A 36 3.34 -16.14 5.63
N ARG A 37 2.23 -16.89 5.54
CA ARG A 37 1.22 -16.77 4.50
C ARG A 37 0.01 -15.99 4.99
N TRP A 38 -0.69 -15.34 4.06
CA TRP A 38 -1.94 -14.66 4.39
C TRP A 38 -2.97 -15.64 5.00
N GLN A 39 -3.68 -15.17 6.02
CA GLN A 39 -4.80 -15.85 6.61
C GLN A 39 -6.04 -14.98 6.42
N ARG A 40 -7.08 -15.58 5.86
CA ARG A 40 -8.39 -14.93 5.71
C ARG A 40 -9.03 -14.72 7.06
N LEU A 41 -9.89 -13.71 7.16
CA LEU A 41 -10.72 -13.53 8.34
C LEU A 41 -12.14 -14.05 8.12
N GLN A 42 -12.76 -14.51 9.21
CA GLN A 42 -14.19 -14.70 9.34
C GLN A 42 -14.75 -13.54 10.17
N ILE A 43 -15.50 -12.65 9.52
CA ILE A 43 -16.07 -11.42 10.07
C ILE A 43 -17.60 -11.52 9.99
N VAL A 44 -18.27 -11.42 11.13
CA VAL A 44 -19.74 -11.47 11.20
C VAL A 44 -20.32 -10.17 10.63
N ASN A 45 -21.37 -10.28 9.82
CA ASN A 45 -22.03 -9.14 9.16
C ASN A 45 -21.10 -8.27 8.32
N ALA A 46 -20.06 -8.88 7.73
CA ALA A 46 -19.08 -8.18 6.90
C ALA A 46 -19.75 -7.32 5.83
N VAL A 47 -19.25 -6.10 5.63
CA VAL A 47 -19.64 -5.22 4.53
C VAL A 47 -18.41 -4.82 3.72
N ASP A 48 -18.56 -4.57 2.42
CA ASP A 48 -17.46 -4.09 1.59
C ASP A 48 -17.17 -2.59 1.76
N GLN A 49 -16.24 -2.08 0.95
CA GLN A 49 -15.82 -0.69 0.95
C GLN A 49 -16.94 0.31 0.59
N ASN A 50 -18.08 -0.15 0.08
CA ASN A 50 -19.25 0.67 -0.23
C ASN A 50 -20.43 0.38 0.73
N GLY A 51 -20.19 -0.46 1.76
CA GLY A 51 -21.22 -0.86 2.73
C GLY A 51 -22.14 -1.99 2.27
N PHE A 52 -21.85 -2.67 1.15
CA PHE A 52 -22.67 -3.80 0.70
C PHE A 52 -22.34 -5.07 1.49
N PRO A 53 -23.35 -5.82 1.98
CA PRO A 53 -23.14 -7.07 2.71
C PRO A 53 -22.30 -8.08 1.93
N GLN A 54 -21.39 -8.73 2.64
CA GLN A 54 -20.50 -9.78 2.14
C GLN A 54 -20.72 -11.09 2.91
N GLY A 55 -20.26 -12.20 2.33
CA GLY A 55 -20.13 -13.46 3.08
C GLY A 55 -19.15 -13.30 4.25
N PRO A 56 -19.31 -14.08 5.33
CA PRO A 56 -18.53 -13.88 6.55
C PRO A 56 -17.06 -14.25 6.37
N ILE A 57 -16.75 -15.19 5.48
CA ILE A 57 -15.37 -15.58 5.17
C ILE A 57 -14.87 -14.73 4.00
N GLN A 58 -13.75 -14.05 4.22
CA GLN A 58 -13.12 -13.23 3.19
C GLN A 58 -12.71 -14.06 1.95
N ASN A 59 -12.79 -13.46 0.77
CA ASN A 59 -12.16 -13.96 -0.44
C ASN A 59 -11.06 -12.99 -0.87
N TYR A 60 -10.08 -13.45 -1.66
CA TYR A 60 -9.04 -12.57 -2.19
C TYR A 60 -9.65 -11.57 -3.18
N LEU A 61 -9.82 -10.33 -2.73
CA LEU A 61 -10.23 -9.23 -3.59
C LEU A 61 -9.14 -8.87 -4.62
N GLY A 62 -9.49 -8.98 -5.91
CA GLY A 62 -8.57 -8.67 -7.01
C GLY A 62 -7.63 -9.82 -7.36
N VAL A 63 -7.97 -11.07 -7.05
CA VAL A 63 -7.17 -12.25 -7.44
C VAL A 63 -6.80 -12.28 -8.94
N GLN A 64 -7.67 -11.74 -9.79
CA GLN A 64 -7.48 -11.66 -11.25
C GLN A 64 -6.46 -10.61 -11.70
N TRP A 65 -5.93 -9.76 -10.81
CA TRP A 65 -5.04 -8.66 -11.20
C TRP A 65 -3.73 -9.11 -11.87
N LEU A 66 -3.30 -10.36 -11.67
CA LEU A 66 -2.19 -10.95 -12.44
C LEU A 66 -2.46 -11.04 -13.95
N GLY A 67 -3.72 -11.11 -14.35
CA GLY A 67 -4.17 -11.13 -15.74
C GLY A 67 -4.59 -9.76 -16.27
N VAL A 68 -4.61 -8.73 -15.42
CA VAL A 68 -4.93 -7.35 -15.83
C VAL A 68 -3.72 -6.74 -16.51
N LYS A 69 -3.96 -6.09 -17.65
CA LYS A 69 -2.90 -5.46 -18.43
C LYS A 69 -2.47 -4.14 -17.77
N PRO A 70 -1.20 -3.98 -17.40
CA PRO A 70 -0.66 -2.70 -16.91
C PRO A 70 -0.74 -1.60 -17.97
N TYR A 71 -0.61 -0.33 -17.60
CA TYR A 71 -0.62 0.75 -18.58
C TYR A 71 0.66 0.73 -19.45
N GLN A 72 1.83 0.59 -18.85
CA GLN A 72 3.11 0.51 -19.53
C GLN A 72 4.07 -0.56 -18.98
N LEU A 73 3.86 -1.09 -17.77
CA LEU A 73 4.75 -2.13 -17.26
C LEU A 73 4.80 -3.33 -18.22
N ALA A 74 5.96 -3.96 -18.29
CA ALA A 74 6.20 -5.17 -19.04
C ALA A 74 7.02 -6.11 -18.16
N ARG A 75 6.79 -7.42 -18.30
CA ARG A 75 7.58 -8.45 -17.62
C ARG A 75 7.97 -9.52 -18.61
N ILE A 76 9.24 -9.92 -18.56
CA ILE A 76 9.80 -10.98 -19.40
C ILE A 76 9.46 -12.34 -18.80
N ASP A 77 9.45 -12.42 -17.48
CA ASP A 77 9.09 -13.61 -16.72
C ASP A 77 7.73 -13.39 -16.05
N SER A 78 6.71 -14.15 -16.46
CA SER A 78 5.37 -14.07 -15.89
C SER A 78 5.26 -14.66 -14.49
N THR A 79 6.29 -15.40 -14.04
CA THR A 79 6.36 -15.95 -12.68
C THR A 79 6.83 -14.91 -11.65
N LEU A 80 7.40 -13.80 -12.10
CA LEU A 80 7.86 -12.69 -11.26
C LEU A 80 6.87 -11.52 -11.27
N PRO A 81 6.87 -10.68 -10.21
CA PRO A 81 6.15 -9.42 -10.24
C PRO A 81 6.78 -8.46 -11.27
N TRP A 82 6.01 -7.49 -11.76
CA TRP A 82 6.52 -6.48 -12.71
C TRP A 82 7.62 -5.61 -12.12
N ILE A 83 7.49 -5.30 -10.82
CA ILE A 83 8.51 -4.63 -10.02
C ILE A 83 8.70 -5.51 -8.79
N ASP A 84 9.94 -5.87 -8.48
CA ASP A 84 10.28 -6.67 -7.32
C ASP A 84 11.05 -5.82 -6.28
N PRO A 85 10.41 -5.43 -5.16
CA PRO A 85 11.09 -4.72 -4.07
C PRO A 85 11.87 -5.65 -3.13
N GLY A 86 11.88 -6.96 -3.37
CA GLY A 86 12.42 -7.97 -2.47
C GLY A 86 11.38 -8.47 -1.44
N PRO A 87 11.65 -9.59 -0.75
CA PRO A 87 10.69 -10.23 0.15
C PRO A 87 10.48 -9.44 1.45
N PRO A 88 9.31 -9.56 2.08
CA PRO A 88 9.11 -9.13 3.46
C PRO A 88 9.88 -10.05 4.43
N PRO A 89 10.06 -9.63 5.70
CA PRO A 89 10.63 -10.52 6.71
C PRO A 89 9.68 -11.66 7.05
N PHE A 90 10.25 -12.82 7.40
CA PHE A 90 9.52 -14.06 7.66
C PHE A 90 9.85 -14.66 9.02
N PHE A 91 8.82 -15.12 9.71
CA PHE A 91 8.90 -15.89 10.95
C PHE A 91 9.73 -17.16 10.78
N GLY A 92 10.61 -17.44 11.74
CA GLY A 92 11.41 -18.67 11.79
C GLY A 92 12.53 -18.76 10.76
N THR A 93 12.83 -17.68 10.04
CA THR A 93 13.91 -17.62 9.04
C THR A 93 15.04 -16.69 9.50
N ALA A 94 16.04 -16.46 8.64
CA ALA A 94 17.10 -15.48 8.88
C ALA A 94 16.56 -14.05 9.13
N THR A 95 15.35 -13.73 8.67
CA THR A 95 14.72 -12.41 8.87
C THR A 95 13.72 -12.38 10.04
N HIS A 96 13.70 -13.40 10.90
CA HIS A 96 12.78 -13.49 12.05
C HIS A 96 12.88 -12.30 13.00
N ALA A 97 14.09 -11.82 13.29
CA ALA A 97 14.27 -10.65 14.15
C ALA A 97 13.60 -9.40 13.56
N GLN A 98 13.68 -9.20 12.25
CA GLN A 98 12.97 -8.11 11.58
C GLN A 98 11.46 -8.34 11.61
N PHE A 99 10.98 -9.57 11.39
CA PHE A 99 9.55 -9.91 11.49
C PHE A 99 8.97 -9.50 12.85
N VAL A 100 9.67 -9.82 13.94
CA VAL A 100 9.23 -9.45 15.30
C VAL A 100 9.24 -7.93 15.50
N LYS A 101 10.24 -7.21 14.98
CA LYS A 101 10.27 -5.74 15.02
C LYS A 101 9.07 -5.11 14.30
N GLU A 102 8.73 -5.61 13.12
CA GLU A 102 7.57 -5.16 12.36
C GLU A 102 6.25 -5.39 13.12
N VAL A 103 6.13 -6.52 13.82
CA VAL A 103 4.97 -6.82 14.68
C VAL A 103 4.89 -5.87 15.88
N VAL A 104 6.00 -5.68 16.59
CA VAL A 104 6.09 -4.76 17.73
C VAL A 104 5.77 -3.32 17.32
N ALA A 105 6.20 -2.89 16.13
CA ALA A 105 5.88 -1.58 15.59
C ALA A 105 4.36 -1.35 15.46
N VAL A 106 3.59 -2.37 15.04
CA VAL A 106 2.13 -2.28 14.97
C VAL A 106 1.47 -2.25 16.35
N ILE A 107 1.96 -3.07 17.30
CA ILE A 107 1.49 -3.02 18.70
C ILE A 107 1.71 -1.62 19.28
N ARG A 108 2.90 -1.04 19.07
CA ARG A 108 3.24 0.31 19.52
C ARG A 108 2.40 1.39 18.83
N ALA A 109 2.08 1.26 17.55
CA ALA A 109 1.19 2.19 16.89
C ALA A 109 -0.24 2.13 17.48
N SER A 110 -0.72 0.92 17.78
CA SER A 110 -2.03 0.74 18.43
C SER A 110 -2.08 1.31 19.85
N SER A 111 -0.97 1.26 20.60
CA SER A 111 -0.86 1.85 21.95
C SER A 111 -0.91 3.38 21.95
N GLN A 112 -0.75 4.03 20.80
CA GLN A 112 -0.74 5.49 20.66
C GLN A 112 -2.09 6.06 20.19
N LEU A 113 -3.14 5.23 20.13
CA LEU A 113 -4.49 5.64 19.73
C LEU A 113 -5.27 6.33 20.87
N ASP A 114 -4.74 6.33 22.10
CA ASP A 114 -5.41 6.95 23.25
C ASP A 114 -5.30 8.48 23.21
N PRO A 115 -6.42 9.22 23.12
CA PRO A 115 -6.38 10.69 23.19
C PRO A 115 -5.98 11.26 24.55
N ASP A 116 -5.95 10.43 25.60
CA ASP A 116 -5.69 10.85 26.97
C ASP A 116 -4.35 10.30 27.51
N ASP A 117 -3.47 9.80 26.62
CA ASP A 117 -2.10 9.40 26.95
C ASP A 117 -1.17 10.55 27.38
N GLY A 118 -1.65 11.80 27.30
CA GLY A 118 -0.92 13.01 27.64
C GLY A 118 0.14 13.43 26.62
N ALA A 119 0.34 12.67 25.54
CA ALA A 119 1.32 12.96 24.52
C ALA A 119 0.78 13.92 23.45
N THR A 120 1.62 14.87 23.05
CA THR A 120 1.33 15.78 21.93
C THR A 120 2.37 15.62 20.84
N ILE A 121 1.98 15.93 19.59
CA ILE A 121 2.84 15.91 18.42
C ILE A 121 2.59 17.17 17.60
N ASP A 122 3.67 17.80 17.11
CA ASP A 122 3.57 18.86 16.11
C ASP A 122 3.48 18.23 14.72
N ILE A 123 2.32 18.37 14.09
CA ILE A 123 2.02 17.84 12.76
C ILE A 123 2.07 18.93 11.68
N SER A 124 2.74 20.05 11.97
CA SER A 124 2.93 21.11 10.97
C SER A 124 4.01 20.74 9.96
N PRO A 125 3.94 21.30 8.73
CA PRO A 125 5.01 21.11 7.76
C PRO A 125 6.37 21.70 8.20
N ALA A 126 6.44 22.44 9.31
CA ALA A 126 7.71 22.95 9.84
C ALA A 126 8.64 21.81 10.32
N VAL A 127 8.06 20.72 10.82
CA VAL A 127 8.80 19.59 11.41
C VAL A 127 8.33 18.23 10.88
N TYR A 128 7.16 18.18 10.26
CA TYR A 128 6.53 16.95 9.76
C TYR A 128 6.58 16.90 8.23
N GLY A 129 6.88 15.72 7.65
CA GLY A 129 7.04 15.56 6.20
C GLY A 129 8.48 15.74 5.71
N ASN A 130 8.67 15.86 4.40
CA ASN A 130 9.99 15.85 3.75
C ASN A 130 10.78 14.56 4.02
N ASN A 131 10.10 13.42 3.96
CA ASN A 131 10.70 12.11 4.24
C ASN A 131 11.45 11.59 3.01
N SER A 132 12.57 10.91 3.25
CA SER A 132 13.24 10.14 2.21
C SER A 132 12.35 9.00 1.73
N LEU A 133 12.49 8.66 0.44
CA LEU A 133 11.82 7.50 -0.15
C LEU A 133 12.37 6.17 0.40
N ASP A 134 13.67 6.13 0.70
CA ASP A 134 14.42 4.93 1.05
C ASP A 134 14.90 4.90 2.51
N PHE A 135 14.10 5.40 3.43
CA PHE A 135 14.46 5.36 4.85
C PHE A 135 14.43 3.94 5.44
N SER A 136 15.25 3.71 6.46
CA SER A 136 15.36 2.41 7.13
C SER A 136 14.05 2.03 7.82
N THR A 137 13.75 0.73 7.86
CA THR A 137 12.74 0.15 8.74
C THR A 137 13.20 0.25 10.19
N GLY A 138 13.17 1.47 10.76
CA GLY A 138 13.34 1.73 12.18
C GLY A 138 12.20 1.12 13.00
N GLU A 139 12.28 1.25 14.32
CA GLU A 139 11.11 0.95 15.15
C GLU A 139 10.10 2.09 15.06
N PHE A 140 8.81 1.82 15.11
CA PHE A 140 7.82 2.90 15.25
C PHE A 140 8.13 3.77 16.50
N PRO A 141 8.14 5.11 16.43
CA PRO A 141 7.65 6.00 15.37
C PRO A 141 8.67 6.34 14.25
N ASP A 142 9.88 5.79 14.27
CA ASP A 142 10.97 6.02 13.29
C ASP A 142 10.71 5.32 11.95
N VAL A 143 9.47 5.34 11.47
CA VAL A 143 9.10 4.85 10.14
C VAL A 143 9.32 5.92 9.06
N TYR A 144 9.71 7.12 9.47
CA TYR A 144 10.02 8.27 8.64
C TYR A 144 11.19 9.08 9.22
N ASP A 145 11.96 9.72 8.34
CA ASP A 145 13.14 10.55 8.64
C ASP A 145 12.94 12.02 8.29
N GLY A 146 11.69 12.43 8.09
CA GLY A 146 11.33 13.77 7.71
C GLY A 146 11.84 14.82 8.68
N THR A 147 12.25 15.96 8.12
CA THR A 147 12.73 17.11 8.87
C THR A 147 11.83 18.34 8.69
N GLY A 148 10.71 18.18 7.98
CA GLY A 148 9.84 19.27 7.57
C GLY A 148 10.50 20.23 6.59
N TYR A 149 9.93 21.43 6.49
CA TYR A 149 10.27 22.49 5.56
C TYR A 149 10.50 23.80 6.31
N LYS A 150 11.59 24.49 5.96
CA LYS A 150 11.97 25.76 6.62
C LYS A 150 10.95 26.88 6.39
N ALA A 151 10.35 26.94 5.21
CA ALA A 151 9.41 27.98 4.82
C ALA A 151 8.46 27.48 3.73
N ASN A 152 7.28 28.09 3.66
CA ASN A 152 6.34 27.89 2.57
C ASN A 152 6.90 28.53 1.29
N PRO A 153 7.01 27.79 0.17
CA PRO A 153 7.63 28.30 -1.06
C PRO A 153 6.80 29.38 -1.76
N ALA A 154 5.49 29.46 -1.52
CA ALA A 154 4.63 30.48 -2.11
C ALA A 154 4.66 31.81 -1.34
N THR A 155 4.88 31.78 -0.02
CA THR A 155 4.83 32.99 0.83
C THR A 155 6.19 33.43 1.38
N GLY A 156 7.18 32.53 1.40
CA GLY A 156 8.49 32.74 2.04
C GLY A 156 8.45 32.72 3.57
N ALA A 157 7.27 32.58 4.19
CA ALA A 157 7.11 32.56 5.64
C ALA A 157 7.33 31.14 6.22
N PRO A 158 7.83 31.01 7.46
CA PRO A 158 7.89 29.72 8.14
C PRO A 158 6.48 29.14 8.36
N TYR A 159 6.37 27.82 8.35
CA TYR A 159 5.12 27.15 8.73
C TYR A 159 4.89 27.31 10.24
N ALA A 160 3.67 27.67 10.62
CA ALA A 160 3.29 27.76 12.03
C ALA A 160 3.15 26.35 12.65
N PRO A 161 3.58 26.15 13.92
CA PRO A 161 3.35 24.90 14.65
C PRO A 161 1.88 24.47 14.64
N ASN A 162 1.65 23.17 14.62
CA ASN A 162 0.32 22.55 14.65
C ASN A 162 0.37 21.40 15.66
N VAL A 163 0.37 21.76 16.95
CA VAL A 163 0.50 20.81 18.04
C VAL A 163 -0.86 20.24 18.40
N VAL A 164 -1.01 18.92 18.30
CA VAL A 164 -2.23 18.19 18.60
C VAL A 164 -1.96 17.02 19.54
N LYS A 165 -3.01 16.50 20.18
CA LYS A 165 -2.93 15.23 20.92
C LYS A 165 -2.54 14.10 19.96
N ARG A 166 -1.57 13.26 20.35
CA ARG A 166 -1.09 12.16 19.51
C ARG A 166 -2.20 11.16 19.18
N GLY A 167 -3.02 10.79 20.15
CA GLY A 167 -4.16 9.90 19.92
C GLY A 167 -5.21 10.47 18.98
N ASP A 168 -5.46 11.79 19.01
CA ASP A 168 -6.36 12.43 18.03
C ASP A 168 -5.77 12.37 16.62
N TYR A 169 -4.48 12.70 16.47
CA TYR A 169 -3.78 12.62 15.18
C TYR A 169 -3.80 11.21 14.60
N ALA A 170 -3.40 10.21 15.38
CA ALA A 170 -3.31 8.82 14.94
C ALA A 170 -4.65 8.30 14.39
N ARG A 171 -5.74 8.58 15.12
CA ARG A 171 -7.10 8.16 14.76
C ARG A 171 -7.64 8.92 13.55
N VAL A 172 -7.48 10.23 13.52
CA VAL A 172 -7.86 11.07 12.36
C VAL A 172 -7.12 10.62 11.11
N LEU A 173 -5.81 10.40 11.20
CA LEU A 173 -5.00 9.96 10.07
C LEU A 173 -5.46 8.58 9.57
N SER A 174 -5.72 7.63 10.48
CA SER A 174 -6.24 6.30 10.14
C SER A 174 -7.58 6.35 9.40
N GLU A 175 -8.52 7.16 9.87
CA GLU A 175 -9.85 7.25 9.24
C GLU A 175 -9.87 8.09 7.97
N PHE A 176 -9.10 9.18 7.89
CA PHE A 176 -9.04 10.02 6.70
C PHE A 176 -8.63 9.23 5.45
N TRP A 177 -7.63 8.35 5.61
CA TRP A 177 -7.13 7.51 4.53
C TRP A 177 -7.80 6.12 4.49
N ALA A 178 -8.83 5.85 5.30
CA ALA A 178 -9.51 4.54 5.33
C ALA A 178 -10.33 4.24 4.06
N ASP A 179 -10.84 5.30 3.42
CA ASP A 179 -11.46 5.27 2.10
C ASP A 179 -12.74 4.40 2.00
N GLY A 180 -13.59 4.35 3.04
CA GLY A 180 -14.91 3.70 3.03
C GLY A 180 -15.74 3.96 4.31
N PRO A 181 -16.92 3.32 4.50
CA PRO A 181 -17.73 2.61 3.51
C PRO A 181 -18.55 3.55 2.58
N SER A 182 -18.39 4.86 2.69
CA SER A 182 -19.19 5.85 1.94
C SER A 182 -18.32 6.96 1.37
N SER A 183 -17.13 6.59 0.93
CA SER A 183 -16.18 7.46 0.24
C SER A 183 -15.60 6.69 -0.94
N GLU A 184 -14.83 7.39 -1.76
CA GLU A 184 -14.03 6.80 -2.81
C GLU A 184 -13.01 5.82 -2.23
N THR A 185 -12.62 4.81 -3.03
CA THR A 185 -11.44 3.97 -2.76
C THR A 185 -10.14 4.78 -2.93
N PRO A 186 -8.96 4.28 -2.53
CA PRO A 186 -7.74 5.09 -2.55
C PRO A 186 -7.40 5.76 -3.90
N PRO A 187 -7.54 5.10 -5.07
CA PRO A 187 -7.38 5.79 -6.36
C PRO A 187 -8.34 6.97 -6.55
N GLY A 188 -9.59 6.86 -6.08
CA GLY A 188 -10.58 7.93 -6.18
C GLY A 188 -10.30 9.08 -5.20
N HIS A 189 -9.80 8.81 -4.00
CA HIS A 189 -9.34 9.87 -3.08
C HIS A 189 -8.27 10.75 -3.76
N TRP A 190 -7.34 10.15 -4.50
CA TRP A 190 -6.35 10.93 -5.27
C TRP A 190 -6.95 11.73 -6.43
N ASN A 191 -8.10 11.32 -6.99
CA ASN A 191 -8.86 12.16 -7.90
C ASN A 191 -9.54 13.33 -7.16
N VAL A 192 -10.07 13.12 -5.95
CA VAL A 192 -10.61 14.22 -5.10
C VAL A 192 -9.52 15.26 -4.78
N ILE A 193 -8.31 14.81 -4.46
CA ILE A 193 -7.15 15.69 -4.27
C ILE A 193 -6.82 16.44 -5.57
N ALA A 194 -6.78 15.74 -6.70
CA ALA A 194 -6.53 16.36 -8.01
C ALA A 194 -7.55 17.46 -8.34
N ASN A 195 -8.83 17.25 -8.02
CA ASN A 195 -9.90 18.24 -8.21
C ASN A 195 -9.72 19.44 -7.29
N THR A 196 -9.42 19.18 -6.00
CA THR A 196 -9.14 20.25 -5.03
C THR A 196 -7.96 21.12 -5.47
N VAL A 197 -6.92 20.51 -6.06
CA VAL A 197 -5.78 21.21 -6.64
C VAL A 197 -6.20 22.03 -7.87
N ALA A 198 -6.97 21.43 -8.78
CA ALA A 198 -7.45 22.07 -10.01
C ALA A 198 -8.36 23.28 -9.75
N ASP A 199 -9.17 23.23 -8.69
CA ASP A 199 -10.11 24.28 -8.28
C ASP A 199 -9.44 25.42 -7.50
N SER A 200 -8.17 25.24 -7.10
CA SER A 200 -7.46 26.28 -6.36
C SER A 200 -7.17 27.49 -7.25
N PRO A 201 -7.54 28.71 -6.84
CA PRO A 201 -7.20 29.94 -7.58
C PRO A 201 -5.69 30.24 -7.59
N LEU A 202 -4.91 29.51 -6.78
CA LEU A 202 -3.46 29.64 -6.69
C LEU A 202 -2.72 28.70 -7.65
N LEU A 203 -3.44 27.84 -8.37
CA LEU A 203 -2.86 26.98 -9.39
C LEU A 203 -2.80 27.71 -10.74
N SER A 204 -1.62 27.73 -11.37
CA SER A 204 -1.49 28.01 -12.79
C SER A 204 -1.61 26.70 -13.56
N LYS A 205 -2.67 26.53 -14.37
CA LYS A 205 -2.93 25.32 -15.17
C LYS A 205 -1.99 25.23 -16.38
N GLN A 206 -0.70 25.08 -16.12
CA GLN A 206 0.35 24.84 -17.11
C GLN A 206 0.80 23.39 -16.98
N ILE A 207 0.64 22.58 -18.02
CA ILE A 207 1.02 21.16 -17.99
C ILE A 207 2.52 21.05 -17.79
N GLY A 208 2.95 20.44 -16.68
CA GLY A 208 4.37 20.39 -16.31
C GLY A 208 4.91 21.65 -15.63
N GLY A 209 4.04 22.57 -15.22
CA GLY A 209 4.39 23.90 -14.69
C GLY A 209 5.09 24.80 -15.72
N LYS A 210 4.98 24.50 -17.02
CA LYS A 210 5.64 25.21 -18.11
C LYS A 210 4.71 25.36 -19.31
N GLY A 211 5.05 26.26 -20.23
CA GLY A 211 4.30 26.45 -21.47
C GLY A 211 3.03 27.30 -21.29
N PRO A 212 2.06 27.22 -22.23
CA PRO A 212 0.83 27.98 -22.13
C PRO A 212 -0.06 27.47 -20.99
N VAL A 213 -0.85 28.38 -20.40
CA VAL A 213 -1.98 28.00 -19.55
C VAL A 213 -3.02 27.33 -20.45
N VAL A 214 -3.47 26.14 -20.06
CA VAL A 214 -4.52 25.40 -20.76
C VAL A 214 -5.89 25.70 -20.14
N ASP A 215 -6.96 25.42 -20.89
CA ASP A 215 -8.31 25.53 -20.35
C ASP A 215 -8.64 24.37 -19.38
N ASP A 216 -9.77 24.48 -18.69
CA ASP A 216 -10.21 23.50 -17.69
C ASP A 216 -10.42 22.12 -18.29
N LEU A 217 -10.97 22.04 -19.52
CA LEU A 217 -11.24 20.76 -20.17
C LEU A 217 -9.93 20.03 -20.50
N GLU A 218 -8.95 20.73 -21.07
CA GLU A 218 -7.64 20.17 -21.38
C GLU A 218 -6.90 19.76 -20.09
N TRP A 219 -6.97 20.59 -19.04
CA TRP A 219 -6.40 20.26 -17.73
C TRP A 219 -7.01 18.98 -17.15
N ASP A 220 -8.33 18.89 -17.08
CA ASP A 220 -9.04 17.78 -16.47
C ASP A 220 -8.79 16.47 -17.24
N VAL A 221 -8.87 16.50 -18.57
CA VAL A 221 -8.61 15.32 -19.40
C VAL A 221 -7.19 14.80 -19.19
N LYS A 222 -6.19 15.68 -19.20
CA LYS A 222 -4.78 15.29 -19.03
C LYS A 222 -4.49 14.82 -17.60
N THR A 223 -5.07 15.49 -16.60
CA THR A 223 -4.91 15.13 -15.19
C THR A 223 -5.54 13.78 -14.89
N TYR A 224 -6.81 13.57 -15.26
CA TYR A 224 -7.48 12.30 -15.06
C TYR A 224 -6.82 11.17 -15.84
N PHE A 225 -6.37 11.42 -17.08
CA PHE A 225 -5.62 10.43 -17.84
C PHE A 225 -4.36 9.99 -17.10
N ALA A 226 -3.54 10.93 -16.64
CA ALA A 226 -2.27 10.62 -15.99
C ALA A 226 -2.45 9.99 -14.60
N VAL A 227 -3.32 10.56 -13.75
CA VAL A 227 -3.55 10.06 -12.38
C VAL A 227 -4.14 8.66 -12.41
N ASN A 228 -5.17 8.42 -13.24
CA ASN A 228 -5.80 7.10 -13.30
C ASN A 228 -4.91 6.05 -13.97
N ALA A 229 -4.11 6.43 -14.97
CA ALA A 229 -3.07 5.54 -15.51
C ALA A 229 -2.04 5.16 -14.43
N ALA A 230 -1.65 6.09 -13.57
CA ALA A 230 -0.66 5.87 -12.51
C ALA A 230 -1.20 4.99 -11.39
N THR A 231 -2.45 5.19 -10.98
CA THR A 231 -3.09 4.32 -9.98
C THR A 231 -3.40 2.93 -10.56
N HIS A 232 -3.73 2.83 -11.84
CA HIS A 232 -3.90 1.53 -12.52
C HIS A 232 -2.58 0.75 -12.61
N GLU A 233 -1.49 1.42 -12.99
CA GLU A 233 -0.14 0.86 -13.01
C GLU A 233 0.28 0.36 -11.62
N ALA A 234 0.06 1.20 -10.60
CA ALA A 234 0.30 0.86 -9.21
C ALA A 234 -0.52 -0.35 -8.75
N ALA A 235 -1.77 -0.49 -9.20
CA ALA A 235 -2.61 -1.64 -8.89
C ALA A 235 -1.99 -2.93 -9.45
N CYS A 236 -1.59 -2.94 -10.73
CA CYS A 236 -0.93 -4.07 -11.38
C CYS A 236 0.36 -4.48 -10.64
N ALA A 237 1.23 -3.52 -10.33
CA ALA A 237 2.46 -3.79 -9.59
C ALA A 237 2.18 -4.34 -8.18
N CYS A 238 1.32 -3.66 -7.41
CA CYS A 238 1.00 -4.00 -6.03
C CYS A 238 0.36 -5.39 -5.89
N TRP A 239 -0.68 -5.69 -6.67
CA TRP A 239 -1.34 -7.01 -6.62
C TRP A 239 -0.44 -8.12 -7.16
N GLY A 240 0.43 -7.81 -8.13
CA GLY A 240 1.47 -8.75 -8.58
C GLY A 240 2.38 -9.18 -7.43
N ILE A 241 2.87 -8.22 -6.65
CA ILE A 241 3.73 -8.46 -5.48
C ILE A 241 2.97 -9.20 -4.37
N LYS A 242 1.73 -8.77 -4.05
CA LYS A 242 0.87 -9.44 -3.06
C LYS A 242 0.65 -10.90 -3.40
N ARG A 243 0.45 -11.21 -4.68
CA ARG A 243 0.23 -12.59 -5.12
C ARG A 243 1.51 -13.42 -5.13
N TYR A 244 2.65 -12.81 -5.40
CA TYR A 244 3.95 -13.46 -5.43
C TYR A 244 4.44 -13.84 -4.02
N TYR A 245 4.44 -12.88 -3.09
CA TYR A 245 4.91 -13.14 -1.72
C TYR A 245 3.86 -13.73 -0.80
N ASP A 246 2.57 -13.48 -1.06
CA ASP A 246 1.45 -13.99 -0.28
C ASP A 246 1.61 -13.77 1.24
N ALA A 247 2.08 -12.58 1.60
CA ALA A 247 2.60 -12.33 2.93
C ALA A 247 1.51 -12.18 4.01
N TRP A 248 1.94 -12.47 5.23
CA TRP A 248 1.21 -12.33 6.49
C TRP A 248 0.60 -10.94 6.74
N ARG A 249 -0.31 -10.87 7.72
CA ARG A 249 -0.98 -9.64 8.18
C ARG A 249 -0.78 -9.45 9.70
N PRO A 250 -0.78 -8.21 10.22
CA PRO A 250 -0.51 -7.95 11.63
C PRO A 250 -1.42 -8.70 12.61
N MET A 251 -2.73 -8.79 12.33
CA MET A 251 -3.67 -9.47 13.25
C MET A 251 -3.28 -10.93 13.48
N SER A 252 -2.99 -11.68 12.41
CA SER A 252 -2.50 -13.06 12.53
C SER A 252 -1.15 -13.11 13.23
N ALA A 253 -0.19 -12.25 12.86
CA ALA A 253 1.15 -12.27 13.44
C ALA A 253 1.17 -11.92 14.94
N ILE A 254 0.45 -10.89 15.38
CA ILE A 254 0.34 -10.47 16.78
C ILE A 254 -0.29 -11.59 17.62
N ARG A 255 -1.43 -12.12 17.18
CA ARG A 255 -2.15 -13.18 17.91
C ARG A 255 -1.32 -14.47 17.96
N TYR A 256 -0.62 -14.81 16.88
CA TYR A 256 0.26 -15.98 16.83
C TYR A 256 1.45 -15.85 17.78
N LEU A 257 2.22 -14.75 17.69
CA LEU A 257 3.36 -14.52 18.58
C LEU A 257 2.94 -14.41 20.05
N GLY A 258 1.81 -13.76 20.32
CA GLY A 258 1.23 -13.67 21.66
C GLY A 258 0.83 -15.02 22.25
N GLY A 259 0.23 -15.88 21.42
CA GLY A 259 -0.12 -17.25 21.81
C GLY A 259 1.08 -18.17 22.04
N LEU A 260 2.24 -17.88 21.44
CA LEU A 260 3.48 -18.60 21.72
C LEU A 260 4.06 -18.27 23.11
N GLY A 261 3.77 -17.10 23.66
CA GLY A 261 4.32 -16.61 24.92
C GLY A 261 5.37 -15.50 24.74
N GLN A 262 6.25 -15.32 25.73
CA GLN A 262 7.30 -14.28 25.71
C GLN A 262 8.68 -14.81 25.35
N SER A 263 9.49 -14.00 24.66
CA SER A 263 10.83 -14.37 24.19
C SER A 263 12.00 -13.71 24.95
N SER A 264 11.73 -12.87 25.95
CA SER A 264 12.75 -12.06 26.61
C SER A 264 13.49 -12.77 27.73
N ASN A 265 12.84 -13.65 28.49
CA ASN A 265 13.46 -14.25 29.68
C ASN A 265 13.12 -15.75 29.82
N PRO A 266 14.09 -16.67 29.64
CA PRO A 266 13.87 -18.11 29.78
C PRO A 266 13.52 -18.58 31.19
N ALA A 267 13.72 -17.75 32.21
CA ALA A 267 13.38 -18.07 33.60
C ALA A 267 11.94 -17.68 33.98
N LEU A 268 11.23 -16.93 33.13
CA LEU A 268 9.84 -16.53 33.40
C LEU A 268 8.85 -17.52 32.77
N PRO A 269 7.61 -17.61 33.30
CA PRO A 269 6.52 -18.35 32.68
C PRO A 269 6.29 -17.97 31.21
N ALA A 270 5.65 -18.90 30.48
CA ALA A 270 5.33 -18.77 29.06
C ALA A 270 6.52 -18.39 28.18
N TYR A 271 7.73 -18.81 28.53
CA TYR A 271 8.89 -18.58 27.68
C TYR A 271 8.80 -19.38 26.38
N ASN A 272 8.99 -18.68 25.26
CA ASN A 272 9.19 -19.25 23.93
C ASN A 272 10.14 -18.33 23.16
N ALA A 273 11.26 -18.89 22.67
CA ALA A 273 12.27 -18.11 21.94
C ALA A 273 11.76 -17.42 20.66
N LYS A 274 10.57 -17.82 20.17
CA LYS A 274 9.89 -17.23 19.02
C LYS A 274 8.63 -16.44 19.38
N GLY A 275 8.36 -16.19 20.66
CA GLY A 275 7.23 -15.40 21.15
C GLY A 275 7.45 -13.89 21.09
N LEU A 276 6.53 -13.12 21.65
CA LEU A 276 6.66 -11.66 21.74
C LEU A 276 7.75 -11.24 22.75
N PRO A 277 8.57 -10.22 22.46
CA PRO A 277 9.47 -9.66 23.45
C PRO A 277 8.67 -8.92 24.54
N LEU A 278 9.10 -9.00 25.80
CA LEU A 278 8.60 -8.16 26.88
C LEU A 278 9.13 -6.74 26.72
N ILE A 279 8.21 -5.77 26.70
CA ILE A 279 8.48 -4.34 26.59
C ILE A 279 7.63 -3.65 27.65
N ASN A 280 8.28 -3.00 28.61
CA ASN A 280 7.61 -2.33 29.71
C ASN A 280 6.54 -1.33 29.21
N ASN A 281 5.35 -1.35 29.80
CA ASN A 281 4.20 -0.54 29.41
C ASN A 281 3.72 -0.75 27.96
N LEU A 282 4.01 -1.90 27.35
CA LEU A 282 3.53 -2.23 26.00
C LEU A 282 3.21 -3.71 25.79
N ILE A 283 4.14 -4.60 26.17
CA ILE A 283 4.02 -6.06 26.05
C ILE A 283 4.50 -6.67 27.36
N GLU A 284 3.59 -7.23 28.14
CA GLU A 284 3.91 -7.71 29.48
C GLU A 284 3.45 -9.14 29.73
N LEU A 285 4.20 -9.85 30.57
CA LEU A 285 3.75 -11.11 31.14
C LEU A 285 2.76 -10.80 32.25
N VAL A 286 1.56 -11.37 32.17
CA VAL A 286 0.58 -11.28 33.24
C VAL A 286 1.05 -12.14 34.41
N THR A 287 1.17 -11.53 35.59
CA THR A 287 1.47 -12.19 36.87
C THR A 287 0.25 -12.14 37.78
N ASP A 288 0.19 -13.04 38.77
CA ASP A 288 -0.87 -13.02 39.81
C ASP A 288 -0.98 -11.66 40.51
N ALA A 289 0.15 -10.99 40.73
CA ALA A 289 0.17 -9.66 41.31
C ALA A 289 -0.44 -8.63 40.35
N SER A 290 -0.05 -8.63 39.08
CA SER A 290 -0.56 -7.65 38.11
C SER A 290 -2.02 -7.86 37.73
N SER A 291 -2.57 -9.07 37.88
CA SER A 291 -3.97 -9.38 37.58
C SER A 291 -4.89 -9.34 38.78
N ALA A 292 -4.37 -8.96 39.96
CA ALA A 292 -5.17 -8.74 41.15
C ALA A 292 -6.17 -7.59 40.94
N PHE A 293 -7.21 -7.55 41.76
CA PHE A 293 -8.21 -6.49 41.72
C PHE A 293 -7.57 -5.11 41.95
N GLY A 294 -7.86 -4.14 41.08
CA GLY A 294 -7.30 -2.80 41.07
C GLY A 294 -5.93 -2.67 40.41
N GLU A 295 -5.34 -3.77 39.92
CA GLU A 295 -4.04 -3.76 39.26
C GLU A 295 -4.16 -3.70 37.73
N ARG A 296 -3.07 -3.34 37.05
CA ARG A 296 -3.10 -2.97 35.62
C ARG A 296 -3.54 -4.09 34.66
N HIS A 297 -3.40 -5.37 35.03
CA HIS A 297 -3.85 -6.52 34.24
C HIS A 297 -5.07 -7.19 34.86
N GLU A 298 -5.87 -6.47 35.67
CA GLU A 298 -7.09 -7.00 36.28
C GLU A 298 -7.95 -7.73 35.25
N GLY A 299 -8.39 -8.94 35.59
CA GLY A 299 -9.22 -9.77 34.71
C GLY A 299 -8.46 -10.54 33.62
N LEU A 300 -7.14 -10.35 33.49
CA LEU A 300 -6.30 -11.14 32.58
C LEU A 300 -5.73 -12.37 33.28
N THR A 301 -5.47 -13.42 32.50
CA THR A 301 -4.99 -14.71 33.02
C THR A 301 -3.48 -14.69 33.30
N PRO A 302 -3.03 -14.97 34.54
CA PRO A 302 -1.61 -15.15 34.86
C PRO A 302 -0.92 -16.17 33.93
N GLY A 303 0.32 -15.88 33.56
CA GLY A 303 1.10 -16.70 32.63
C GLY A 303 0.77 -16.47 31.15
N THR A 304 -0.07 -15.50 30.81
CA THR A 304 -0.32 -15.10 29.41
C THR A 304 0.36 -13.77 29.07
N ILE A 305 0.38 -13.41 27.78
CA ILE A 305 0.96 -12.15 27.30
C ILE A 305 -0.15 -11.11 27.11
N ALA A 306 -0.04 -10.01 27.84
CA ALA A 306 -0.86 -8.83 27.66
C ALA A 306 -0.15 -7.81 26.76
N ILE A 307 -0.92 -7.08 25.96
CA ILE A 307 -0.45 -5.92 25.21
C ILE A 307 -1.33 -4.70 25.51
N TYR A 308 -0.73 -3.52 25.49
CA TYR A 308 -1.43 -2.26 25.75
C TYR A 308 -1.85 -1.60 24.42
N CYS A 309 -3.11 -1.77 24.02
CA CYS A 309 -3.60 -1.45 22.67
C CYS A 309 -5.06 -0.97 22.67
N TRP A 310 -5.51 -0.42 21.54
CA TRP A 310 -6.93 -0.13 21.32
C TRP A 310 -7.76 -1.43 21.37
N PRO A 311 -8.87 -1.47 22.12
CA PRO A 311 -9.54 -2.73 22.47
C PRO A 311 -10.52 -3.27 21.41
N GLY A 312 -10.79 -2.50 20.35
CA GLY A 312 -11.92 -2.77 19.46
C GLY A 312 -12.96 -1.66 19.51
N GLU A 313 -13.86 -1.66 18.53
CA GLU A 313 -14.98 -0.73 18.49
C GLU A 313 -16.05 -1.13 19.52
N THR A 314 -16.54 -0.14 20.28
CA THR A 314 -17.73 -0.31 21.13
C THR A 314 -19.01 0.05 20.36
N PRO A 315 -20.12 -0.70 20.54
CA PRO A 315 -21.36 -0.43 19.80
C PRO A 315 -21.96 0.97 20.03
N GLN A 316 -21.76 1.53 21.23
CA GLN A 316 -22.41 2.77 21.65
C GLN A 316 -21.71 4.02 21.10
N ARG A 317 -20.39 3.97 20.86
CA ARG A 317 -19.57 5.08 20.32
C ARG A 317 -19.82 6.45 20.99
N VAL A 318 -20.05 6.46 22.30
CA VAL A 318 -20.36 7.68 23.07
C VAL A 318 -19.13 8.41 23.61
N ALA A 319 -17.97 7.76 23.56
CA ALA A 319 -16.66 8.25 23.99
C ALA A 319 -15.56 7.58 23.15
N PRO A 320 -14.32 8.11 23.14
CA PRO A 320 -13.16 7.34 22.73
C PRO A 320 -13.08 6.02 23.50
N ASN A 321 -12.68 4.92 22.85
CA ASN A 321 -12.52 3.64 23.53
C ASN A 321 -11.22 3.59 24.34
N GLY A 322 -10.29 4.53 24.13
CA GLY A 322 -8.97 4.55 24.77
C GLY A 322 -8.12 3.35 24.38
N VAL A 323 -7.07 3.09 25.16
CA VAL A 323 -6.26 1.87 25.04
C VAL A 323 -6.15 1.16 26.38
N HIS A 324 -6.14 -0.17 26.35
CA HIS A 324 -6.23 -1.02 27.54
C HIS A 324 -5.23 -2.16 27.47
N TRP A 325 -4.95 -2.78 28.61
CA TRP A 325 -4.29 -4.07 28.64
C TRP A 325 -5.27 -5.16 28.20
N LEU A 326 -4.89 -5.92 27.16
CA LEU A 326 -5.68 -7.03 26.63
C LEU A 326 -4.80 -8.24 26.28
N PRO A 327 -5.34 -9.47 26.29
CA PRO A 327 -4.58 -10.63 25.85
C PRO A 327 -4.15 -10.47 24.39
N ALA A 328 -2.87 -10.64 24.09
CA ALA A 328 -2.33 -10.47 22.74
C ALA A 328 -3.07 -11.30 21.67
N THR A 329 -3.61 -12.44 22.09
CA THR A 329 -4.39 -13.40 21.29
C THR A 329 -5.79 -12.91 20.91
N THR A 330 -6.28 -11.83 21.50
CA THR A 330 -7.58 -11.22 21.21
C THR A 330 -7.49 -9.89 20.44
N TRP A 331 -6.26 -9.38 20.22
CA TRP A 331 -6.04 -8.08 19.59
C TRP A 331 -6.76 -7.90 18.26
N THR A 332 -7.21 -6.68 17.98
CA THR A 332 -7.87 -6.30 16.74
C THR A 332 -7.36 -4.95 16.21
N THR A 333 -7.63 -4.68 14.94
CA THR A 333 -7.20 -3.48 14.21
C THR A 333 -8.12 -2.30 14.48
N TYR A 334 -7.63 -1.06 14.38
CA TYR A 334 -8.45 0.16 14.48
C TYR A 334 -9.37 0.34 13.26
N GLN A 335 -10.46 -0.42 13.25
CA GLN A 335 -11.49 -0.44 12.22
C GLN A 335 -12.83 -0.84 12.84
N ARG A 336 -13.95 -0.54 12.16
CA ARG A 336 -15.26 -1.06 12.59
C ARG A 336 -15.28 -2.58 12.58
N THR A 337 -16.02 -3.14 13.53
CA THR A 337 -16.18 -4.59 13.75
C THR A 337 -16.64 -5.37 12.51
N ASN A 338 -17.42 -4.73 11.64
CA ASN A 338 -17.97 -5.34 10.42
C ASN A 338 -17.37 -4.79 9.11
N PHE A 339 -16.46 -3.81 9.21
CA PHE A 339 -15.83 -3.19 8.06
C PHE A 339 -14.56 -3.95 7.66
N VAL A 340 -14.16 -3.80 6.40
CA VAL A 340 -13.12 -4.62 5.80
C VAL A 340 -11.73 -4.30 6.39
N VAL A 341 -11.28 -5.21 7.26
CA VAL A 341 -9.85 -5.55 7.31
C VAL A 341 -9.50 -6.10 5.93
N PRO A 342 -8.53 -5.55 5.19
CA PRO A 342 -8.50 -5.76 3.75
C PRO A 342 -8.31 -7.24 3.36
N ALA A 343 -9.22 -7.73 2.52
CA ALA A 343 -9.36 -9.14 2.14
C ALA A 343 -8.34 -9.58 1.06
N PHE A 344 -7.05 -9.41 1.36
CA PHE A 344 -5.93 -9.78 0.51
C PHE A 344 -4.60 -9.81 1.31
N PRO A 345 -3.53 -10.46 0.80
CA PRO A 345 -2.21 -10.51 1.45
C PRO A 345 -1.61 -9.15 1.81
N GLY A 346 -0.74 -9.11 2.82
CA GLY A 346 -0.17 -7.88 3.40
C GLY A 346 0.77 -7.12 2.45
N TYR A 347 1.90 -7.73 2.12
CA TYR A 347 3.00 -7.05 1.44
C TYR A 347 2.79 -6.92 -0.07
N ILE A 348 2.90 -5.74 -0.69
CA ILE A 348 3.11 -4.38 -0.15
C ILE A 348 1.78 -3.66 0.12
N SER A 349 1.82 -2.52 0.81
CA SER A 349 0.63 -1.69 1.09
C SER A 349 0.09 -1.03 -0.19
N GLY A 350 -1.18 -1.33 -0.52
CA GLY A 350 -1.87 -0.75 -1.68
C GLY A 350 -2.02 0.76 -1.57
N HIS A 351 -2.45 1.27 -0.41
CA HIS A 351 -2.62 2.71 -0.18
C HIS A 351 -1.30 3.47 -0.38
N SER A 352 -0.20 2.92 0.14
CA SER A 352 1.14 3.53 -0.01
C SER A 352 1.57 3.55 -1.48
N THR A 353 1.28 2.47 -2.22
CA THR A 353 1.63 2.34 -3.65
C THR A 353 0.82 3.30 -4.52
N PHE A 354 -0.51 3.32 -4.35
CA PHE A 354 -1.40 4.23 -5.07
C PHE A 354 -1.06 5.68 -4.80
N SER A 355 -0.90 6.00 -3.52
CA SER A 355 -0.70 7.38 -3.09
C SER A 355 0.61 7.94 -3.56
N ARG A 356 1.69 7.17 -3.46
CA ARG A 356 2.98 7.63 -3.97
C ARG A 356 2.96 7.75 -5.50
N SER A 357 2.33 6.81 -6.21
CA SER A 357 2.20 6.89 -7.67
C SER A 357 1.42 8.13 -8.14
N ALA A 358 0.28 8.41 -7.51
CA ALA A 358 -0.51 9.60 -7.80
C ALA A 358 0.21 10.91 -7.42
N ALA A 359 0.92 10.94 -6.30
CA ALA A 359 1.71 12.10 -5.88
C ALA A 359 2.84 12.44 -6.86
N GLU A 360 3.54 11.45 -7.43
CA GLU A 360 4.54 11.68 -8.48
C GLU A 360 3.89 12.32 -9.72
N VAL A 361 2.71 11.85 -10.13
CA VAL A 361 1.98 12.43 -11.27
C VAL A 361 1.48 13.84 -10.98
N LEU A 362 0.90 14.09 -9.81
CA LEU A 362 0.44 15.43 -9.43
C LEU A 362 1.59 16.42 -9.34
N THR A 363 2.72 15.99 -8.78
CA THR A 363 3.97 16.77 -8.77
C THR A 363 4.39 17.12 -10.19
N ALA A 364 4.40 16.13 -11.07
CA ALA A 364 4.88 16.30 -12.42
C ALA A 364 3.93 17.15 -13.29
N ILE A 365 2.62 16.96 -13.20
CA ILE A 365 1.64 17.69 -14.02
C ILE A 365 1.46 19.14 -13.58
N THR A 366 1.53 19.42 -12.27
CA THR A 366 1.49 20.80 -11.75
C THR A 366 2.84 21.49 -11.86
N GLY A 367 3.92 20.73 -12.04
CA GLY A 367 5.30 21.22 -12.08
C GLY A 367 5.85 21.64 -10.71
N SER A 368 5.17 21.28 -9.63
CA SER A 368 5.56 21.58 -8.24
C SER A 368 5.19 20.41 -7.35
N GLU A 369 6.06 20.02 -6.42
CA GLU A 369 5.71 19.01 -5.40
C GLU A 369 4.74 19.56 -4.35
N PHE A 370 4.66 20.88 -4.21
CA PHE A 370 3.83 21.56 -3.24
C PHE A 370 2.40 21.71 -3.71
N PHE A 371 1.45 21.59 -2.78
CA PHE A 371 0.06 22.02 -2.99
C PHE A 371 0.02 23.50 -3.43
N PRO A 372 -0.98 23.93 -4.22
CA PRO A 372 -1.15 25.35 -4.56
C PRO A 372 -1.15 26.23 -3.30
N GLY A 373 -0.35 27.31 -3.31
CA GLY A 373 -0.12 28.15 -2.13
C GLY A 373 0.81 27.56 -1.07
N GLY A 374 1.42 26.41 -1.33
CA GLY A 374 2.38 25.74 -0.45
C GLY A 374 1.76 24.98 0.73
N LEU A 375 0.44 24.77 0.76
CA LEU A 375 -0.25 24.11 1.87
C LEU A 375 -1.60 23.51 1.47
N GLY A 376 -1.76 22.20 1.61
CA GLY A 376 -3.06 21.53 1.66
C GLY A 376 -3.54 21.39 3.10
N VAL A 377 -4.82 21.67 3.36
CA VAL A 377 -5.44 21.61 4.70
C VAL A 377 -6.71 20.77 4.65
N PHE A 378 -6.80 19.79 5.53
CA PHE A 378 -7.97 18.92 5.70
C PHE A 378 -8.43 18.98 7.15
N SER A 379 -9.65 19.46 7.39
CA SER A 379 -10.17 19.76 8.74
C SER A 379 -11.12 18.66 9.24
N PHE A 380 -10.90 18.23 10.48
CA PHE A 380 -11.66 17.20 11.17
C PHE A 380 -12.26 17.80 12.44
N PRO A 381 -13.55 18.17 12.42
CA PRO A 381 -14.20 18.78 13.57
C PRO A 381 -14.20 17.86 14.79
N GLN A 382 -14.03 18.46 15.97
CA GLN A 382 -14.18 17.78 17.25
C GLN A 382 -15.47 16.94 17.32
N ASP A 383 -15.37 15.76 17.92
CA ASP A 383 -16.45 14.82 18.27
C ASP A 383 -17.26 14.20 17.12
N THR A 384 -17.19 14.75 15.90
CA THR A 384 -18.08 14.33 14.79
C THR A 384 -17.36 13.73 13.58
N ALA A 385 -16.03 13.75 13.54
CA ALA A 385 -15.29 13.33 12.35
C ALA A 385 -14.99 11.83 12.30
N LEU A 386 -14.83 11.18 13.45
CA LEU A 386 -14.51 9.75 13.53
C LEU A 386 -15.75 8.85 13.47
N ARG A 387 -15.60 7.70 12.81
CA ARG A 387 -16.64 6.73 12.51
C ARG A 387 -16.49 5.44 13.31
N ASN A 388 -15.28 5.12 13.78
CA ASN A 388 -15.00 3.91 14.58
C ASN A 388 -15.37 4.10 16.05
N GLU A 389 -15.30 5.33 16.55
CA GLU A 389 -15.60 5.74 17.93
C GLU A 389 -15.83 7.26 17.96
N LYS A 390 -16.15 7.83 19.14
CA LYS A 390 -16.29 9.29 19.26
C LYS A 390 -14.93 9.97 19.16
N GLY A 391 -14.87 11.05 18.37
CA GLY A 391 -13.72 11.95 18.32
C GLY A 391 -13.58 12.65 16.97
N PRO A 392 -12.45 13.35 16.76
CA PRO A 392 -11.35 13.57 17.71
C PRO A 392 -11.77 14.40 18.93
N THR A 393 -10.98 14.42 20.01
CA THR A 393 -11.33 15.15 21.25
C THR A 393 -11.13 16.67 21.14
N ALA A 394 -10.42 17.11 20.11
CA ALA A 394 -10.36 18.50 19.66
C ALA A 394 -10.33 18.52 18.12
N THR A 395 -10.67 19.64 17.49
CA THR A 395 -10.54 19.79 16.04
C THR A 395 -9.10 19.56 15.61
N VAL A 396 -8.90 18.69 14.62
CA VAL A 396 -7.58 18.41 14.03
C VAL A 396 -7.55 18.91 12.60
N GLU A 397 -6.48 19.58 12.21
CA GLU A 397 -6.21 19.92 10.82
C GLU A 397 -4.98 19.15 10.34
N LEU A 398 -5.17 18.25 9.38
CA LEU A 398 -4.05 17.65 8.66
C LEU A 398 -3.54 18.67 7.66
N ARG A 399 -2.25 19.00 7.75
CA ARG A 399 -1.59 20.04 6.95
C ARG A 399 -0.42 19.43 6.20
N TYR A 400 -0.48 19.43 4.87
CA TYR A 400 0.55 18.85 4.01
C TYR A 400 1.18 19.95 3.14
N ALA A 401 2.51 20.08 3.14
CA ALA A 401 3.18 21.00 2.23
C ALA A 401 3.20 20.42 0.81
N THR A 402 3.56 19.14 0.68
CA THR A 402 3.69 18.45 -0.61
C THR A 402 2.72 17.31 -0.80
N TYR A 403 2.49 16.92 -2.06
CA TYR A 403 1.76 15.70 -2.40
C TYR A 403 2.44 14.46 -1.82
N PHE A 404 3.77 14.47 -1.66
CA PHE A 404 4.51 13.38 -1.04
C PHE A 404 4.23 13.26 0.45
N ASP A 405 4.07 14.38 1.17
CA ASP A 405 3.69 14.35 2.60
C ASP A 405 2.30 13.74 2.78
N ALA A 406 1.35 14.10 1.90
CA ALA A 406 0.01 13.50 1.90
C ALA A 406 0.09 11.99 1.62
N ALA A 407 0.88 11.56 0.63
CA ALA A 407 1.08 10.15 0.31
C ALA A 407 1.75 9.36 1.46
N ASP A 408 2.70 9.97 2.16
CA ASP A 408 3.33 9.37 3.33
C ASP A 408 2.37 9.29 4.52
N GLY A 409 1.48 10.27 4.68
CA GLY A 409 0.35 10.19 5.61
C GLY A 409 -0.58 9.01 5.30
N ALA A 410 -0.87 8.78 4.02
CA ALA A 410 -1.66 7.63 3.57
C ALA A 410 -1.00 6.29 3.92
N GLY A 411 0.32 6.18 3.81
CA GLY A 411 1.07 5.01 4.25
C GLY A 411 1.06 4.79 5.77
N LEU A 412 1.35 5.86 6.52
CA LEU A 412 1.41 5.85 7.99
C LEU A 412 0.10 5.44 8.63
N SER A 413 -0.99 5.95 8.06
CA SER A 413 -2.35 5.69 8.54
C SER A 413 -2.68 4.19 8.59
N ARG A 414 -2.01 3.36 7.76
CA ARG A 414 -2.21 1.91 7.70
C ARG A 414 -1.51 1.18 8.86
N ILE A 415 -0.46 1.79 9.40
CA ILE A 415 0.28 1.31 10.57
C ILE A 415 -0.53 1.64 11.83
N TYR A 416 -0.98 2.89 12.00
CA TYR A 416 -1.91 3.26 13.08
C TYR A 416 -3.24 2.49 12.99
N GLY A 417 -3.72 2.21 11.77
CA GLY A 417 -4.90 1.37 11.54
C GLY A 417 -4.69 -0.10 11.91
N GLY A 418 -3.45 -0.54 12.15
CA GLY A 418 -3.11 -1.91 12.51
C GLY A 418 -3.14 -2.91 11.35
N ILE A 419 -3.28 -2.47 10.10
CA ILE A 419 -3.52 -3.35 8.94
C ILE A 419 -2.28 -3.62 8.09
N HIS A 420 -1.21 -2.83 8.26
CA HIS A 420 0.08 -3.02 7.59
C HIS A 420 1.24 -2.72 8.56
N PRO A 421 2.30 -3.55 8.59
CA PRO A 421 3.56 -3.20 9.24
C PRO A 421 4.35 -2.13 8.44
N PRO A 422 5.34 -1.46 9.05
CA PRO A 422 6.22 -0.51 8.37
C PRO A 422 6.84 -0.99 7.05
N ILE A 423 7.30 -2.25 6.97
CA ILE A 423 7.91 -2.81 5.75
C ILE A 423 6.95 -2.79 4.53
N ASP A 424 5.65 -3.00 4.75
CA ASP A 424 4.63 -2.96 3.70
C ASP A 424 4.47 -1.54 3.13
N ASN A 425 4.59 -0.53 4.00
CA ASN A 425 4.55 0.88 3.62
C ASN A 425 5.80 1.26 2.80
N LEU A 426 7.00 0.91 3.27
CA LEU A 426 8.25 1.21 2.58
C LEU A 426 8.30 0.61 1.17
N GLY A 427 8.00 -0.69 1.03
CA GLY A 427 7.90 -1.33 -0.28
C GLY A 427 6.84 -0.68 -1.17
N GLY A 428 5.71 -0.30 -0.56
CA GLY A 428 4.64 0.46 -1.21
C GLY A 428 5.09 1.79 -1.82
N ARG A 429 5.76 2.63 -1.02
CA ARG A 429 6.26 3.94 -1.47
C ARG A 429 7.25 3.79 -2.63
N ARG A 430 8.21 2.87 -2.53
CA ARG A 430 9.21 2.62 -3.59
C ARG A 430 8.56 2.25 -4.92
N VAL A 431 7.67 1.25 -4.90
CA VAL A 431 6.98 0.78 -6.09
C VAL A 431 6.04 1.85 -6.64
N GLY A 432 5.35 2.58 -5.76
CA GLY A 432 4.51 3.72 -6.14
C GLY A 432 5.31 4.80 -6.87
N ALA A 433 6.49 5.16 -6.36
CA ALA A 433 7.36 6.17 -6.99
C ALA A 433 7.81 5.73 -8.40
N MET A 434 8.19 4.46 -8.56
CA MET A 434 8.59 3.90 -9.86
C MET A 434 7.44 3.92 -10.88
N THR A 435 6.24 3.52 -10.44
CA THR A 435 5.06 3.47 -11.32
C THR A 435 4.60 4.87 -11.72
N GLY A 436 4.50 5.82 -10.78
CA GLY A 436 4.07 7.19 -11.06
C GLY A 436 5.01 7.95 -12.00
N LYS A 437 6.32 7.89 -11.75
CA LYS A 437 7.34 8.50 -12.63
C LYS A 437 7.29 7.92 -14.04
N GLY A 438 7.24 6.59 -14.13
CA GLY A 438 7.14 5.91 -15.40
C GLY A 438 5.86 6.29 -16.17
N VAL A 439 4.72 6.35 -15.49
CA VAL A 439 3.46 6.76 -16.13
C VAL A 439 3.53 8.20 -16.63
N TRP A 440 4.08 9.13 -15.86
CA TRP A 440 4.24 10.51 -16.31
C TRP A 440 5.09 10.61 -17.59
N GLU A 441 6.24 9.89 -17.64
CA GLU A 441 7.09 9.84 -18.83
C GLU A 441 6.36 9.34 -20.08
N ALA A 442 5.39 8.42 -19.93
CA ALA A 442 4.56 7.95 -21.03
C ALA A 442 3.40 8.92 -21.33
N ALA A 443 2.70 9.41 -20.32
CA ALA A 443 1.56 10.31 -20.49
C ALA A 443 1.94 11.62 -21.18
N HIS A 444 3.08 12.21 -20.82
CA HIS A 444 3.59 13.41 -21.48
C HIS A 444 3.77 13.20 -22.99
N LYS A 445 4.25 12.02 -23.41
CA LYS A 445 4.43 11.68 -24.83
C LYS A 445 3.11 11.54 -25.58
N TYR A 446 2.03 11.14 -24.90
CA TYR A 446 0.69 11.15 -25.48
C TYR A 446 0.20 12.58 -25.69
N PHE A 447 0.51 13.49 -24.77
CA PHE A 447 0.06 14.89 -24.85
C PHE A 447 0.73 15.68 -25.96
N ASP A 448 2.02 15.43 -26.22
CA ASP A 448 2.78 16.12 -27.28
C ASP A 448 2.86 15.33 -28.60
N GLY A 449 2.27 14.14 -28.66
CA GLY A 449 2.25 13.27 -29.83
C GLY A 449 3.56 12.53 -30.12
N SER A 450 4.63 12.79 -29.35
CA SER A 450 5.93 12.13 -29.49
C SER A 450 5.90 10.64 -29.15
N ILE A 451 4.82 10.15 -28.52
CA ILE A 451 4.64 8.72 -28.24
C ILE A 451 4.81 7.89 -29.52
N SER A 452 4.35 8.41 -30.66
CA SER A 452 4.47 7.82 -32.00
C SER A 452 5.91 7.64 -32.50
N GLN A 453 6.88 8.26 -31.83
CA GLN A 453 8.32 8.17 -32.10
C GLN A 453 9.08 7.36 -31.05
N SER A 454 8.38 6.80 -30.04
CA SER A 454 9.03 6.00 -28.99
C SER A 454 9.78 4.82 -29.61
N PRO A 455 11.05 4.57 -29.19
CA PRO A 455 11.85 3.51 -29.78
C PRO A 455 11.24 2.14 -29.49
N VAL A 456 11.46 1.22 -30.43
CA VAL A 456 11.17 -0.20 -30.24
C VAL A 456 12.44 -0.86 -29.71
N ASN A 457 12.43 -1.19 -28.42
CA ASN A 457 13.45 -1.97 -27.74
C ASN A 457 13.13 -3.45 -27.92
N MET A 458 14.07 -4.19 -28.49
CA MET A 458 13.92 -5.59 -28.83
C MET A 458 14.92 -6.43 -28.03
N ALA A 459 14.44 -7.54 -27.47
CA ALA A 459 15.23 -8.50 -26.72
C ALA A 459 15.07 -9.89 -27.35
N LEU A 460 16.18 -10.63 -27.37
CA LEU A 460 16.22 -12.02 -27.81
C LEU A 460 16.60 -12.91 -26.62
N LYS A 461 15.81 -13.94 -26.36
CA LYS A 461 16.10 -14.94 -25.33
C LYS A 461 16.02 -16.34 -25.92
N LYS A 462 16.96 -17.22 -25.59
CA LYS A 462 16.85 -18.65 -25.89
C LYS A 462 15.79 -19.29 -24.98
N VAL A 463 14.81 -19.99 -25.54
CA VAL A 463 13.71 -20.64 -24.82
C VAL A 463 13.71 -22.14 -25.14
N GLY A 464 14.52 -22.90 -24.41
CA GLY A 464 14.73 -24.33 -24.65
C GLY A 464 15.94 -24.63 -25.56
N SER A 465 16.11 -25.88 -25.96
CA SER A 465 17.29 -26.32 -26.73
C SER A 465 17.38 -25.70 -28.11
N ASN A 466 16.24 -25.59 -28.82
CA ASN A 466 16.15 -25.25 -30.25
C ASN A 466 15.18 -24.09 -30.57
N LYS A 467 14.74 -23.28 -29.59
CA LYS A 467 13.89 -22.12 -29.86
C LYS A 467 14.46 -20.82 -29.30
N GLY A 468 14.18 -19.71 -30.00
CA GLY A 468 14.43 -18.36 -29.55
C GLY A 468 13.11 -17.59 -29.45
N GLU A 469 12.99 -16.75 -28.42
CA GLU A 469 11.92 -15.77 -28.26
C GLU A 469 12.46 -14.38 -28.60
N LEU A 470 11.82 -13.73 -29.57
CA LEU A 470 12.01 -12.32 -29.84
C LEU A 470 10.87 -11.54 -29.21
N ARG A 471 11.21 -10.59 -28.34
CA ARG A 471 10.25 -9.73 -27.63
C ARG A 471 10.56 -8.27 -27.87
N PHE A 472 9.54 -7.45 -28.05
CA PHE A 472 9.71 -6.00 -28.16
C PHE A 472 8.53 -5.23 -27.55
N ASN A 473 8.79 -4.00 -27.07
CA ASN A 473 7.74 -3.14 -26.52
C ASN A 473 6.84 -2.60 -27.63
N THR A 474 5.56 -2.43 -27.29
CA THR A 474 4.52 -1.98 -28.23
C THR A 474 3.65 -0.88 -27.66
N LEU A 475 3.18 0.00 -28.53
CA LEU A 475 2.09 0.93 -28.26
C LEU A 475 0.79 0.25 -28.64
N ARG A 476 -0.14 0.17 -27.70
CA ARG A 476 -1.44 -0.48 -27.96
C ARG A 476 -2.17 0.19 -29.12
N ALA A 477 -2.97 -0.61 -29.83
CA ALA A 477 -3.69 -0.27 -31.06
C ALA A 477 -2.83 -0.01 -32.32
N MET A 478 -1.52 0.20 -32.20
CA MET A 478 -0.62 0.28 -33.36
C MET A 478 -0.39 -1.10 -33.98
N TYR A 479 -0.11 -1.13 -35.28
CA TYR A 479 0.26 -2.34 -36.00
C TYR A 479 1.78 -2.48 -36.05
N TYR A 480 2.24 -3.72 -35.91
CA TYR A 480 3.66 -4.07 -35.93
C TYR A 480 3.93 -5.13 -36.97
N ARG A 481 4.97 -4.91 -37.78
CA ARG A 481 5.49 -5.90 -38.71
C ARG A 481 6.93 -6.23 -38.39
N LEU A 482 7.23 -7.51 -38.22
CA LEU A 482 8.58 -7.96 -37.89
C LEU A 482 9.35 -8.28 -39.17
N GLN A 483 10.58 -7.78 -39.27
CA GLN A 483 11.46 -8.00 -40.40
C GLN A 483 12.79 -8.60 -39.95
N SER A 484 13.44 -9.34 -40.85
CA SER A 484 14.78 -9.88 -40.61
C SER A 484 15.73 -9.64 -41.80
N ALA A 485 17.03 -9.56 -41.52
CA ALA A 485 18.09 -9.40 -42.52
C ALA A 485 19.33 -10.24 -42.14
N PRO A 486 20.16 -10.67 -43.10
CA PRO A 486 21.43 -11.34 -42.81
C PRO A 486 22.50 -10.37 -42.26
N GLY A 487 22.33 -9.05 -42.45
CA GLY A 487 23.26 -8.02 -41.99
C GLY A 487 22.56 -6.71 -41.60
N VAL A 488 23.21 -5.85 -40.81
CA VAL A 488 22.67 -4.53 -40.38
C VAL A 488 22.28 -3.66 -41.58
N ALA A 489 23.01 -3.75 -42.69
CA ALA A 489 22.76 -2.96 -43.90
C ALA A 489 21.57 -3.46 -44.75
N GLY A 490 20.95 -4.60 -44.41
CA GLY A 490 19.83 -5.17 -45.14
C GLY A 490 20.23 -6.09 -46.31
N PRO A 491 19.28 -6.46 -47.19
CA PRO A 491 17.87 -6.05 -47.19
C PRO A 491 17.07 -6.73 -46.06
N PHE A 492 16.16 -5.98 -45.45
CA PHE A 492 15.20 -6.50 -44.49
C PHE A 492 13.96 -7.01 -45.22
N THR A 493 13.53 -8.23 -44.89
CA THR A 493 12.31 -8.85 -45.44
C THR A 493 11.32 -9.15 -44.33
N ASP A 494 10.03 -9.00 -44.64
CA ASP A 494 8.93 -9.34 -43.72
C ASP A 494 9.01 -10.81 -43.29
N LEU A 495 8.83 -11.06 -41.99
CA LEU A 495 8.61 -12.40 -41.49
C LEU A 495 7.17 -12.85 -41.77
N PRO A 496 6.91 -14.16 -41.89
CA PRO A 496 5.56 -14.70 -42.05
C PRO A 496 4.63 -14.26 -40.90
N GLY A 497 3.34 -14.05 -41.20
CA GLY A 497 2.31 -13.68 -40.22
C GLY A 497 1.70 -12.29 -40.41
N GLY A 498 2.32 -11.44 -41.24
CA GLY A 498 1.79 -10.12 -41.57
C GLY A 498 1.82 -9.13 -40.39
N PRO A 499 1.13 -7.99 -40.54
CA PRO A 499 1.00 -6.97 -39.49
C PRO A 499 0.17 -7.47 -38.31
N ILE A 500 0.67 -7.29 -37.09
CA ILE A 500 -0.02 -7.67 -35.85
C ILE A 500 -0.44 -6.40 -35.12
N GLN A 501 -1.72 -6.27 -34.80
CA GLN A 501 -2.18 -5.19 -33.94
C GLN A 501 -1.72 -5.45 -32.50
N ALA A 502 -1.03 -4.49 -31.89
CA ALA A 502 -0.60 -4.58 -30.51
C ALA A 502 -1.79 -4.44 -29.56
N LEU A 503 -2.07 -5.52 -28.83
CA LEU A 503 -3.08 -5.55 -27.77
C LEU A 503 -2.45 -5.43 -26.37
N ASP A 504 -1.12 -5.33 -26.28
CA ASP A 504 -0.38 -5.24 -25.03
C ASP A 504 0.80 -4.26 -25.09
N SER A 505 1.51 -4.07 -23.97
CA SER A 505 2.73 -3.24 -23.86
C SER A 505 3.97 -3.92 -24.47
N SER A 506 3.87 -5.21 -24.80
CA SER A 506 4.89 -5.93 -25.58
C SER A 506 4.29 -7.04 -26.43
N ILE A 507 4.99 -7.42 -27.50
CA ILE A 507 4.71 -8.62 -28.30
C ILE A 507 5.93 -9.54 -28.17
N ALA A 508 5.67 -10.85 -28.07
CA ALA A 508 6.69 -11.88 -28.15
C ALA A 508 6.34 -12.90 -29.24
N THR A 509 7.34 -13.33 -29.99
CA THR A 509 7.23 -14.43 -30.97
C THR A 509 8.32 -15.45 -30.71
N THR A 510 7.95 -16.73 -30.71
CA THR A 510 8.87 -17.84 -30.43
C THR A 510 9.02 -18.69 -31.67
N ASN A 511 10.24 -18.78 -32.20
CA ASN A 511 10.57 -19.50 -33.43
C ASN A 511 11.75 -20.46 -33.23
N SER A 512 12.04 -21.31 -34.23
CA SER A 512 13.25 -22.14 -34.26
C SER A 512 14.52 -21.29 -34.15
N LEU A 513 15.57 -21.79 -33.50
CA LEU A 513 16.88 -21.13 -33.47
C LEU A 513 17.55 -21.04 -34.84
N ASP A 514 17.18 -21.93 -35.77
CA ASP A 514 17.60 -21.92 -37.17
C ASP A 514 17.03 -20.66 -37.86
N GLY A 515 17.75 -19.53 -37.72
CA GLY A 515 17.30 -18.22 -38.21
C GLY A 515 17.52 -17.05 -37.25
N PHE A 516 18.02 -17.28 -36.03
CA PHE A 516 18.35 -16.21 -35.08
C PHE A 516 19.76 -15.60 -35.26
N GLU A 517 20.58 -16.11 -36.18
CA GLU A 517 21.80 -15.43 -36.69
C GLU A 517 21.45 -14.34 -37.71
N ARG A 518 20.46 -13.50 -37.37
CA ARG A 518 19.92 -12.46 -38.24
C ARG A 518 19.72 -11.19 -37.43
N TYR A 519 19.66 -10.07 -38.13
CA TYR A 519 19.26 -8.80 -37.57
C TYR A 519 17.74 -8.68 -37.67
N PHE A 520 17.11 -8.26 -36.59
CA PHE A 520 15.66 -8.08 -36.51
C PHE A 520 15.32 -6.61 -36.32
N ARG A 521 14.19 -6.18 -36.90
CA ARG A 521 13.58 -4.89 -36.59
C ARG A 521 12.07 -5.01 -36.62
N ALA A 522 11.38 -4.19 -35.83
CA ALA A 522 9.93 -4.07 -35.91
C ALA A 522 9.55 -2.73 -36.55
N ILE A 523 8.65 -2.77 -37.52
CA ILE A 523 8.07 -1.59 -38.16
C ILE A 523 6.73 -1.30 -37.50
N ARG A 524 6.56 -0.08 -36.97
CA ARG A 524 5.31 0.39 -36.36
C ARG A 524 4.51 1.22 -37.37
N THR A 525 3.22 0.95 -37.49
CA THR A 525 2.29 1.67 -38.37
C THR A 525 0.92 1.90 -37.70
N LEU A 526 0.16 2.88 -38.20
CA LEU A 526 -1.22 3.15 -37.76
C LEU A 526 -2.25 2.20 -38.39
N THR A 527 -1.92 1.65 -39.56
CA THR A 527 -2.74 0.70 -40.32
C THR A 527 -1.97 -0.60 -40.57
N PRO A 528 -2.64 -1.72 -40.85
CA PRO A 528 -1.99 -2.98 -41.22
C PRO A 528 -0.96 -2.81 -42.36
#